data_AF-A0A2U1KGQ9-F1
#
_entry.id   AF-A0A2U1KGQ9-F1
#
_cell.length_a   1.000
_cell.length_b   1.000
_cell.length_c   1.000
_cell.angle_alpha   90.00
_cell.angle_beta   90.00
_cell.angle_gamma   90.00
#
_symmetry.space_group_name_H-M   'P 1'
#
loop_
_entity.id
_entity.type
_entity.pdbx_description
1 polymer ?
#
loop_
_entity_poly.entity_id
_entity_poly.type
_entity_poly.pdbx_seq_one_letter_code
_entity_poly.pdbx_strand_id
1 'polypeptide(L)'
;MSLIHCPTTTTTRLRHPPLSPTVKFTVIKCCSLTSPVTVVNGNLEMTSSDKNRNEIRLGLPSKGRMAADTLDLLKDCQLSVRQLNPRQYVADIPQLSNVEVWFQRPKDIVRKLVSGDLDLGIVGLDTLSEYGQGNEDLILVHDALAYGDCRLSLAIPKYGIFEKINSVKELAQMPQWTAEKPLRVATGFTYLGPKFLKENGLEHVDFSTADGALEAAPAMGIADAIVDLVSSGTTLKENNLKEIEGGVILESQAVLVASKKSLLQRKGLLDITHEILERFEAHLRALSQFTVVANMRGSSADEVAERILSQPSLAGLQGPTISPVFRKIDGVVRADYYAIVICVPKKSLYKSVQQLRAIGGSGVLVSPLTYIFDEETPRWRELLSKLGL
;
A
#
# COMPACT_ATOMS: atom_id res chain seq x y z
N MET A 1 53.94 4.64 55.35
CA MET A 1 53.96 6.09 55.63
C MET A 1 52.55 6.49 56.07
N SER A 2 52.44 6.78 57.37
CA SER A 2 51.39 7.50 58.15
C SER A 2 49.91 7.13 57.89
N LEU A 3 49.22 6.34 58.73
CA LEU A 3 48.67 6.62 60.09
C LEU A 3 47.84 7.92 60.14
N ILE A 4 46.58 7.92 60.61
CA ILE A 4 46.21 8.05 62.04
C ILE A 4 44.72 7.70 62.32
N HIS A 5 44.55 6.78 63.30
CA HIS A 5 43.59 6.67 64.43
C HIS A 5 42.07 6.37 64.31
N CYS A 6 41.70 5.28 65.01
CA CYS A 6 40.44 4.87 65.66
C CYS A 6 40.46 5.42 67.14
N PRO A 7 39.50 5.20 68.11
CA PRO A 7 38.39 4.24 68.17
C PRO A 7 37.12 4.62 69.04
N THR A 8 36.29 3.58 69.34
CA THR A 8 35.34 3.37 70.48
C THR A 8 33.93 4.03 70.37
N THR A 9 32.78 3.40 70.73
CA THR A 9 32.47 2.33 71.71
C THR A 9 31.05 1.73 71.49
N THR A 10 30.89 0.47 71.89
CA THR A 10 29.66 -0.34 72.15
C THR A 10 28.71 0.39 73.14
N THR A 11 27.36 0.31 73.16
CA THR A 11 26.49 -0.84 73.55
C THR A 11 24.99 -0.40 73.63
N THR A 12 24.08 -1.35 73.41
CA THR A 12 22.73 -1.54 74.01
C THR A 12 21.45 -0.80 73.54
N ARG A 13 20.42 -1.65 73.32
CA ARG A 13 19.00 -1.40 73.03
C ARG A 13 18.28 -0.63 74.14
N LEU A 14 17.22 0.11 73.80
CA LEU A 14 15.99 0.26 74.59
C LEU A 14 14.79 0.65 73.69
N ARG A 15 13.60 0.20 74.11
CA ARG A 15 12.32 0.16 73.38
C ARG A 15 11.59 1.52 73.35
N HIS A 16 10.75 1.76 72.34
CA HIS A 16 9.67 2.77 72.38
C HIS A 16 8.32 2.22 71.82
N PRO A 17 7.18 2.77 72.27
CA PRO A 17 5.85 2.12 72.31
C PRO A 17 4.93 2.48 71.11
N PRO A 18 3.74 1.84 70.97
CA PRO A 18 2.82 2.11 69.88
C PRO A 18 1.80 3.21 70.24
N LEU A 19 1.50 4.10 69.30
CA LEU A 19 0.38 5.04 69.39
C LEU A 19 -0.33 5.14 68.03
N SER A 20 -1.57 4.66 68.02
CA SER A 20 -2.60 4.91 67.01
C SER A 20 -3.26 6.26 67.24
N PRO A 21 -3.77 6.91 66.18
CA PRO A 21 -5.11 7.48 66.28
C PRO A 21 -6.01 7.16 65.08
N THR A 22 -7.26 6.88 65.46
CA THR A 22 -8.47 6.60 64.70
C THR A 22 -8.90 7.78 63.82
N VAL A 23 -9.22 7.53 62.55
CA VAL A 23 -9.92 8.49 61.67
C VAL A 23 -11.39 8.06 61.54
N LYS A 24 -12.30 8.99 61.82
CA LYS A 24 -13.76 8.83 61.70
C LYS A 24 -14.17 8.79 60.23
N PHE A 25 -14.95 7.77 59.85
CA PHE A 25 -15.66 7.72 58.57
C PHE A 25 -17.03 8.38 58.70
N THR A 26 -17.33 9.35 57.82
CA THR A 26 -18.67 9.87 57.60
C THR A 26 -19.33 9.09 56.48
N VAL A 27 -20.47 8.46 56.77
CA VAL A 27 -21.27 7.66 55.84
C VAL A 27 -22.14 8.60 55.00
N ILE A 28 -21.91 8.67 53.69
CA ILE A 28 -22.87 9.22 52.72
C ILE A 28 -23.62 8.02 52.12
N LYS A 29 -24.92 7.98 52.38
CA LYS A 29 -25.87 6.98 51.88
C LYS A 29 -26.26 7.36 50.46
N CYS A 30 -25.83 6.60 49.45
CA CYS A 30 -26.34 6.71 48.09
C CYS A 30 -26.95 5.37 47.66
N CYS A 31 -28.14 5.44 47.08
CA CYS A 31 -29.06 4.34 46.89
C CYS A 31 -28.50 3.22 45.98
N SER A 32 -28.78 1.99 46.40
CA SER A 32 -28.54 0.75 45.68
C SER A 32 -29.47 0.59 44.48
N LEU A 33 -28.90 0.44 43.28
CA LEU A 33 -29.51 -0.29 42.17
C LEU A 33 -28.42 -1.19 41.56
N THR A 34 -28.49 -2.47 41.90
CA THR A 34 -27.76 -3.56 41.26
C THR A 34 -28.55 -4.06 40.06
N SER A 35 -27.89 -4.19 38.90
CA SER A 35 -28.37 -4.96 37.74
C SER A 35 -27.17 -5.31 36.83
N PRO A 36 -27.23 -6.44 36.10
CA PRO A 36 -26.15 -7.42 36.11
C PRO A 36 -25.11 -7.24 35.00
N VAL A 37 -23.89 -7.66 35.31
CA VAL A 37 -22.85 -7.99 34.32
C VAL A 37 -23.31 -9.24 33.57
N THR A 38 -23.56 -9.10 32.27
CA THR A 38 -23.77 -10.25 31.38
C THR A 38 -22.50 -10.47 30.56
N VAL A 39 -21.83 -11.59 30.83
CA VAL A 39 -20.77 -12.14 29.97
C VAL A 39 -21.46 -12.71 28.74
N VAL A 40 -21.24 -12.12 27.56
CA VAL A 40 -21.78 -12.64 26.30
C VAL A 40 -20.69 -13.45 25.61
N ASN A 41 -20.76 -14.77 25.78
CA ASN A 41 -20.12 -15.75 24.92
C ASN A 41 -21.12 -16.15 23.81
N GLY A 42 -20.69 -16.09 22.55
CA GLY A 42 -21.20 -16.94 21.47
C GLY A 42 -22.47 -16.45 20.73
N ASN A 43 -22.32 -16.41 19.40
CA ASN A 43 -23.34 -16.24 18.35
C ASN A 43 -23.80 -14.80 18.05
N LEU A 44 -23.04 -14.13 17.19
CA LEU A 44 -23.53 -13.01 16.37
C LEU A 44 -24.49 -13.56 15.32
N GLU A 45 -25.78 -13.63 15.66
CA GLU A 45 -26.82 -13.60 14.65
C GLU A 45 -26.83 -12.22 13.97
N MET A 46 -26.76 -12.22 12.64
CA MET A 46 -26.79 -11.00 11.83
C MET A 46 -28.09 -10.22 12.09
N THR A 47 -27.99 -9.04 12.67
CA THR A 47 -29.12 -8.09 12.69
C THR A 47 -29.25 -7.44 11.31
N SER A 48 -30.49 -7.36 10.83
CA SER A 48 -30.90 -6.88 9.51
C SER A 48 -30.62 -5.39 9.22
N SER A 49 -29.94 -4.67 10.12
CA SER A 49 -29.71 -3.23 10.02
C SER A 49 -28.55 -2.82 9.11
N ASP A 50 -27.53 -3.66 8.90
CA ASP A 50 -26.35 -3.29 8.08
C ASP A 50 -26.60 -3.38 6.56
N LYS A 51 -27.69 -4.03 6.12
CA LYS A 51 -28.06 -4.13 4.70
C LYS A 51 -28.66 -2.85 4.11
N ASN A 52 -29.07 -1.89 4.96
CA ASN A 52 -29.79 -0.67 4.55
C ASN A 52 -28.99 0.62 4.84
N ARG A 53 -27.66 0.56 4.73
CA ARG A 53 -26.82 1.76 4.89
C ARG A 53 -26.71 2.52 3.56
N ASN A 54 -26.77 3.85 3.62
CA ASN A 54 -26.67 4.73 2.45
C ASN A 54 -25.22 5.00 2.04
N GLU A 55 -24.29 4.81 2.97
CA GLU A 55 -22.86 5.08 2.79
C GLU A 55 -22.21 3.98 1.95
N ILE A 56 -21.20 4.35 1.18
CA ILE A 56 -20.26 3.47 0.50
C ILE A 56 -19.03 3.36 1.41
N ARG A 57 -18.63 2.15 1.77
CA ARG A 57 -17.49 1.92 2.67
C ARG A 57 -16.27 1.44 1.89
N LEU A 58 -15.19 2.21 1.99
CA LEU A 58 -13.87 1.93 1.42
C LEU A 58 -12.91 1.47 2.53
N GLY A 59 -12.42 0.24 2.46
CA GLY A 59 -11.40 -0.29 3.37
C GLY A 59 -10.00 0.14 2.97
N LEU A 60 -9.26 0.74 3.91
CA LEU A 60 -7.84 1.08 3.72
C LEU A 60 -6.97 0.39 4.78
N PRO A 61 -5.70 0.07 4.47
CA PRO A 61 -4.78 -0.51 5.46
C PRO A 61 -4.61 0.41 6.67
N SER A 62 -4.71 -0.14 7.88
CA SER A 62 -4.69 0.65 9.12
C SER A 62 -3.30 1.04 9.63
N LYS A 63 -2.25 0.33 9.22
CA LYS A 63 -0.87 0.55 9.69
C LYS A 63 0.17 0.02 8.71
N GLY A 64 1.43 0.40 8.95
CA GLY A 64 2.58 -0.03 8.16
C GLY A 64 2.76 0.78 6.89
N ARG A 65 3.75 0.40 6.08
CA ARG A 65 4.11 1.10 4.84
C ARG A 65 2.93 1.23 3.88
N MET A 66 2.17 0.15 3.68
CA MET A 66 0.97 0.17 2.82
C MET A 66 -0.04 1.24 3.24
N ALA A 67 -0.25 1.47 4.55
CA ALA A 67 -1.17 2.50 5.02
C ALA A 67 -0.67 3.92 4.68
N ALA A 68 0.62 4.18 4.90
CA ALA A 68 1.23 5.47 4.57
C ALA A 68 1.17 5.73 3.06
N ASP A 69 1.62 4.77 2.25
CA ASP A 69 1.64 4.88 0.79
C ASP A 69 0.21 5.03 0.20
N THR A 70 -0.78 4.36 0.80
CA THR A 70 -2.21 4.52 0.42
C THR A 70 -2.73 5.93 0.71
N LEU A 71 -2.41 6.49 1.88
CA LEU A 71 -2.81 7.84 2.25
C LEU A 71 -2.11 8.89 1.40
N ASP A 72 -0.83 8.67 1.05
CA ASP A 72 -0.08 9.52 0.14
C ASP A 72 -0.68 9.49 -1.27
N LEU A 73 -1.04 8.31 -1.80
CA LEU A 73 -1.76 8.20 -3.08
C LEU A 73 -3.06 9.01 -3.07
N LEU A 74 -3.88 8.84 -2.03
CA LEU A 74 -5.16 9.56 -1.92
C LEU A 74 -4.95 11.07 -1.81
N LYS A 75 -3.96 11.50 -1.03
CA LYS A 75 -3.59 12.91 -0.89
C LYS A 75 -3.09 13.50 -2.21
N ASP A 76 -2.25 12.77 -2.95
CA ASP A 76 -1.72 13.19 -4.24
C ASP A 76 -2.84 13.29 -5.29
N CYS A 77 -3.85 12.43 -5.19
CA CYS A 77 -5.12 12.50 -5.90
C CYS A 77 -6.07 13.61 -5.40
N GLN A 78 -5.69 14.47 -4.45
CA GLN A 78 -6.60 15.46 -3.85
C GLN A 78 -7.88 14.84 -3.22
N LEU A 79 -7.83 13.56 -2.87
CA LEU A 79 -8.85 12.78 -2.17
C LEU A 79 -8.48 12.65 -0.69
N SER A 80 -8.12 13.76 -0.07
CA SER A 80 -7.61 13.78 1.31
C SER A 80 -8.62 13.17 2.28
N VAL A 81 -8.19 12.14 2.99
CA VAL A 81 -8.98 11.49 4.04
C VAL A 81 -9.10 12.43 5.23
N ARG A 82 -10.34 12.82 5.57
CA ARG A 82 -10.63 13.61 6.75
C ARG A 82 -10.87 12.69 7.94
N GLN A 83 -9.86 12.60 8.80
CA GLN A 83 -9.96 11.86 10.05
C GLN A 83 -10.17 12.83 11.22
N LEU A 84 -11.39 12.87 11.76
CA LEU A 84 -11.74 13.77 12.88
C LEU A 84 -11.01 13.41 14.18
N ASN A 85 -10.70 12.12 14.37
CA ASN A 85 -9.96 11.62 15.51
C ASN A 85 -8.97 10.52 15.06
N PRO A 86 -7.66 10.68 15.26
CA PRO A 86 -6.66 9.67 14.88
C PRO A 86 -6.87 8.28 15.50
N ARG A 87 -7.63 8.20 16.61
CA ARG A 87 -7.97 6.93 17.27
C ARG A 87 -9.23 6.27 16.71
N GLN A 88 -10.01 6.97 15.89
CA GLN A 88 -11.19 6.42 15.24
C GLN A 88 -10.78 5.65 13.98
N TYR A 89 -11.41 4.50 13.78
CA TYR A 89 -11.20 3.64 12.60
C TYR A 89 -12.01 4.08 11.39
N VAL A 90 -12.83 5.13 11.53
CA VAL A 90 -13.74 5.63 10.51
C VAL A 90 -13.35 7.08 10.17
N ALA A 91 -13.32 7.38 8.87
CA ALA A 91 -13.04 8.70 8.31
C ALA A 91 -13.92 8.93 7.08
N ASP A 92 -13.85 10.11 6.47
CA ASP A 92 -14.57 10.42 5.24
C ASP A 92 -13.65 11.01 4.16
N ILE A 93 -14.07 10.96 2.90
CA ILE A 93 -13.41 11.65 1.77
C ILE A 93 -14.40 12.69 1.24
N PRO A 94 -14.33 13.96 1.66
CA PRO A 94 -15.31 14.99 1.30
C PRO A 94 -15.50 15.20 -0.22
N GLN A 95 -14.47 14.87 -1.00
CA GLN A 95 -14.46 15.01 -2.46
C GLN A 95 -15.25 13.90 -3.17
N LEU A 96 -15.67 12.85 -2.46
CA LEU A 96 -16.48 11.75 -2.99
C LEU A 96 -17.81 11.70 -2.22
N SER A 97 -18.92 11.70 -2.95
CA SER A 97 -20.24 11.70 -2.32
C SER A 97 -20.50 10.38 -1.60
N ASN A 98 -20.93 10.45 -0.33
CA ASN A 98 -21.33 9.31 0.50
C ASN A 98 -20.25 8.23 0.70
N VAL A 99 -18.96 8.58 0.65
CA VAL A 99 -17.86 7.63 0.91
C VAL A 99 -17.33 7.74 2.33
N GLU A 100 -17.35 6.61 3.04
CA GLU A 100 -16.79 6.42 4.36
C GLU A 100 -15.56 5.49 4.28
N VAL A 101 -14.47 5.89 4.93
CA VAL A 101 -13.19 5.17 4.95
C VAL A 101 -13.06 4.38 6.24
N TRP A 102 -12.75 3.09 6.14
CA TRP A 102 -12.53 2.19 7.26
C TRP A 102 -11.08 1.72 7.29
N PHE A 103 -10.34 2.13 8.32
CA PHE A 103 -8.97 1.66 8.54
C PHE A 103 -8.99 0.27 9.18
N GLN A 104 -8.57 -0.75 8.43
CA GLN A 104 -8.60 -2.14 8.86
C GLN A 104 -7.27 -2.83 8.57
N ARG A 105 -7.02 -3.98 9.22
CA ARG A 105 -5.88 -4.82 8.81
C ARG A 105 -6.18 -5.35 7.40
N PRO A 106 -5.19 -5.49 6.51
CA PRO A 106 -5.43 -5.94 5.13
C PRO A 106 -6.26 -7.23 5.02
N LYS A 107 -5.97 -8.23 5.87
CA LYS A 107 -6.76 -9.47 5.94
C LYS A 107 -8.24 -9.25 6.29
N ASP A 108 -8.52 -8.26 7.13
CA ASP A 108 -9.88 -7.93 7.57
C ASP A 108 -10.62 -7.12 6.49
N ILE A 109 -9.91 -6.35 5.66
CA ILE A 109 -10.50 -5.70 4.46
C ILE A 109 -11.04 -6.78 3.52
N VAL A 110 -10.24 -7.78 3.17
CA VAL A 110 -10.67 -8.87 2.27
C VAL A 110 -11.86 -9.63 2.85
N ARG A 111 -11.81 -10.00 4.14
CA ARG A 111 -12.94 -10.66 4.81
C ARG A 111 -14.22 -9.84 4.79
N LYS A 112 -14.10 -8.52 4.98
CA LYS A 112 -15.24 -7.61 4.99
C LYS A 112 -15.80 -7.30 3.61
N LEU A 113 -14.96 -7.35 2.57
CA LEU A 113 -15.45 -7.34 1.18
C LEU A 113 -16.28 -8.61 0.90
N VAL A 114 -15.79 -9.78 1.33
CA VAL A 114 -16.51 -11.05 1.16
C VAL A 114 -17.83 -11.07 1.95
N SER A 115 -17.87 -10.51 3.16
CA SER A 115 -19.10 -10.46 3.97
C SER A 115 -20.09 -9.38 3.51
N GLY A 116 -19.65 -8.41 2.71
CA GLY A 116 -20.44 -7.24 2.30
C GLY A 116 -20.45 -6.08 3.32
N ASP A 117 -19.64 -6.17 4.37
CA ASP A 117 -19.46 -5.08 5.34
C ASP A 117 -18.72 -3.88 4.74
N LEU A 118 -17.85 -4.14 3.76
CA LEU A 118 -17.14 -3.16 2.93
C LEU A 118 -17.54 -3.35 1.47
N ASP A 119 -17.45 -2.26 0.70
CA ASP A 119 -17.84 -2.24 -0.71
C ASP A 119 -16.62 -2.21 -1.63
N LEU A 120 -15.64 -1.39 -1.24
CA LEU A 120 -14.35 -1.22 -1.90
C LEU A 120 -13.22 -1.45 -0.90
N GLY A 121 -12.04 -1.80 -1.40
CA GLY A 121 -10.85 -1.93 -0.58
C GLY A 121 -9.57 -1.75 -1.37
N ILE A 122 -8.56 -1.16 -0.71
CA ILE A 122 -7.19 -1.12 -1.21
C ILE A 122 -6.34 -2.09 -0.38
N VAL A 123 -5.79 -3.11 -1.04
CA VAL A 123 -4.99 -4.17 -0.41
C VAL A 123 -3.84 -4.59 -1.33
N GLY A 124 -2.87 -5.36 -0.82
CA GLY A 124 -1.90 -6.05 -1.68
C GLY A 124 -2.55 -7.22 -2.40
N LEU A 125 -2.11 -7.51 -3.63
CA LEU A 125 -2.59 -8.68 -4.39
C LEU A 125 -2.28 -10.00 -3.67
N ASP A 126 -1.16 -10.06 -2.93
CA ASP A 126 -0.82 -11.16 -2.02
C ASP A 126 -1.93 -11.46 -1.01
N THR A 127 -2.42 -10.42 -0.33
CA THR A 127 -3.42 -10.49 0.73
C THR A 127 -4.77 -10.85 0.12
N LEU A 128 -5.10 -10.27 -1.03
CA LEU A 128 -6.30 -10.63 -1.78
C LEU A 128 -6.28 -12.12 -2.18
N SER A 129 -5.15 -12.61 -2.66
CA SER A 129 -5.01 -13.99 -3.11
C SER A 129 -5.05 -15.00 -1.95
N GLU A 130 -4.41 -14.66 -0.82
CA GLU A 130 -4.38 -15.49 0.40
C GLU A 130 -5.75 -15.60 1.08
N TYR A 131 -6.43 -14.47 1.29
CA TYR A 131 -7.67 -14.44 2.07
C TYR A 131 -8.94 -14.45 1.21
N GLY A 132 -8.83 -14.05 -0.06
CA GLY A 132 -9.93 -14.08 -1.02
C GLY A 132 -10.05 -15.42 -1.74
N GLN A 133 -8.96 -16.19 -1.83
CA GLN A 133 -8.93 -17.57 -2.33
C GLN A 133 -9.61 -17.77 -3.70
N GLY A 134 -9.57 -16.77 -4.58
CA GLY A 134 -10.22 -16.81 -5.89
C GLY A 134 -11.74 -16.69 -5.86
N ASN A 135 -12.32 -16.17 -4.77
CA ASN A 135 -13.74 -15.89 -4.66
C ASN A 135 -14.20 -14.94 -5.77
N GLU A 136 -15.12 -15.41 -6.62
CA GLU A 136 -15.66 -14.68 -7.77
C GLU A 136 -16.44 -13.40 -7.39
N ASP A 137 -16.81 -13.24 -6.11
CA ASP A 137 -17.38 -12.00 -5.60
C ASP A 137 -16.35 -10.87 -5.50
N LEU A 138 -15.05 -11.16 -5.47
CA LEU A 138 -14.01 -10.13 -5.38
C LEU A 138 -13.52 -9.77 -6.78
N ILE A 139 -13.82 -8.54 -7.21
CA ILE A 139 -13.44 -8.03 -8.53
C ILE A 139 -12.28 -7.05 -8.36
N LEU A 140 -11.18 -7.31 -9.07
CA LEU A 140 -10.13 -6.32 -9.30
C LEU A 140 -10.66 -5.20 -10.19
N VAL A 141 -10.79 -4.01 -9.62
CA VAL A 141 -11.16 -2.77 -10.34
C VAL A 141 -9.91 -2.16 -10.97
N HIS A 142 -8.82 -2.10 -10.20
CA HIS A 142 -7.50 -1.69 -10.69
C HIS A 142 -6.44 -2.64 -10.11
N ASP A 143 -5.68 -3.31 -10.96
CA ASP A 143 -4.71 -4.35 -10.56
C ASP A 143 -3.28 -3.81 -10.30
N ALA A 144 -3.05 -2.52 -10.55
CA ALA A 144 -1.70 -1.96 -10.48
C ALA A 144 -1.61 -0.51 -10.00
N LEU A 145 -1.77 -0.25 -8.70
CA LEU A 145 -1.67 1.13 -8.18
C LEU A 145 -0.24 1.68 -8.10
N ALA A 146 0.76 0.94 -8.62
CA ALA A 146 2.17 1.37 -8.74
C ALA A 146 2.87 1.72 -7.41
N TYR A 147 2.47 1.05 -6.33
CA TYR A 147 3.21 1.04 -5.06
C TYR A 147 3.00 -0.30 -4.34
N GLY A 148 3.81 -0.56 -3.32
CA GLY A 148 3.77 -1.82 -2.58
C GLY A 148 4.37 -3.00 -3.36
N ASP A 149 5.19 -2.73 -4.38
CA ASP A 149 5.80 -3.75 -5.23
C ASP A 149 6.64 -4.75 -4.42
N CYS A 150 6.24 -6.02 -4.50
CA CYS A 150 6.92 -7.15 -3.93
C CYS A 150 6.52 -8.44 -4.66
N ARG A 151 7.19 -9.54 -4.35
CA ARG A 151 6.81 -10.87 -4.82
C ARG A 151 6.77 -11.83 -3.64
N LEU A 152 5.76 -12.67 -3.59
CA LEU A 152 5.72 -13.80 -2.67
C LEU A 152 6.60 -14.90 -3.25
N SER A 153 7.63 -15.33 -2.52
CA SER A 153 8.65 -16.23 -3.07
C SER A 153 9.09 -17.28 -2.05
N LEU A 154 9.42 -18.46 -2.55
CA LEU A 154 10.09 -19.51 -1.80
C LEU A 154 11.59 -19.21 -1.73
N ALA A 155 12.13 -19.13 -0.51
CA ALA A 155 13.54 -18.95 -0.26
C ALA A 155 14.13 -20.11 0.56
N ILE A 156 15.33 -20.53 0.17
CA ILE A 156 16.09 -21.62 0.80
C ILE A 156 17.48 -21.12 1.23
N PRO A 157 18.15 -21.78 2.19
CA PRO A 157 19.53 -21.48 2.54
C PRO A 157 20.47 -21.49 1.33
N LYS A 158 21.43 -20.56 1.29
CA LYS A 158 22.48 -20.51 0.26
C LYS A 158 23.51 -21.63 0.38
N TYR A 159 23.71 -22.13 1.60
CA TYR A 159 24.78 -23.07 1.94
C TYR A 159 24.21 -24.40 2.44
N GLY A 160 25.07 -25.41 2.52
CA GLY A 160 24.68 -26.74 2.99
C GLY A 160 23.99 -27.55 1.90
N ILE A 161 22.97 -28.33 2.26
CA ILE A 161 22.29 -29.25 1.34
C ILE A 161 21.58 -28.54 0.17
N PHE A 162 21.33 -27.23 0.31
CA PHE A 162 20.64 -26.39 -0.66
C PHE A 162 21.59 -25.63 -1.63
N GLU A 163 22.91 -25.74 -1.43
CA GLU A 163 23.89 -24.93 -2.15
C GLU A 163 23.79 -25.13 -3.68
N LYS A 164 23.57 -26.37 -4.12
CA LYS A 164 23.43 -26.74 -5.54
C LYS A 164 21.98 -26.71 -6.05
N ILE A 165 21.02 -26.39 -5.19
CA ILE A 165 19.60 -26.35 -5.54
C ILE A 165 19.25 -24.93 -5.99
N ASN A 166 18.86 -24.78 -7.25
CA ASN A 166 18.58 -23.49 -7.88
C ASN A 166 17.20 -23.45 -8.56
N SER A 167 16.42 -24.53 -8.53
CA SER A 167 15.03 -24.53 -9.00
C SER A 167 14.09 -25.29 -8.04
N VAL A 168 12.79 -24.97 -8.09
CA VAL A 168 11.76 -25.70 -7.32
C VAL A 168 11.73 -27.18 -7.70
N LYS A 169 11.98 -27.50 -8.97
CA LYS A 169 12.06 -28.88 -9.45
C LYS A 169 13.21 -29.65 -8.79
N GLU A 170 14.39 -29.05 -8.69
CA GLU A 170 15.53 -29.65 -8.00
C GLU A 170 15.24 -29.84 -6.51
N LEU A 171 14.58 -28.87 -5.87
CA LEU A 171 14.14 -28.99 -4.47
C LEU A 171 13.16 -30.15 -4.26
N ALA A 172 12.21 -30.35 -5.17
CA ALA A 172 11.24 -31.44 -5.11
C ALA A 172 11.88 -32.83 -5.32
N GLN A 173 12.96 -32.91 -6.10
CA GLN A 173 13.69 -34.15 -6.38
C GLN A 173 14.68 -34.55 -5.28
N MET A 174 14.81 -33.74 -4.24
CA MET A 174 15.69 -34.04 -3.11
C MET A 174 15.22 -35.31 -2.37
N PRO A 175 16.06 -36.34 -2.22
CA PRO A 175 15.67 -37.60 -1.56
C PRO A 175 15.44 -37.46 -0.05
N GLN A 176 15.75 -36.30 0.54
CA GLN A 176 15.62 -36.02 1.97
C GLN A 176 14.17 -35.90 2.44
N TRP A 177 13.24 -35.57 1.54
CA TRP A 177 11.84 -35.30 1.88
C TRP A 177 11.03 -36.59 1.78
N THR A 178 10.67 -37.14 2.93
CA THR A 178 9.81 -38.33 3.06
C THR A 178 8.65 -38.04 4.00
N ALA A 179 7.70 -38.95 4.13
CA ALA A 179 6.60 -38.82 5.09
C ALA A 179 7.11 -38.68 6.54
N GLU A 180 8.23 -39.32 6.89
CA GLU A 180 8.85 -39.24 8.23
C GLU A 180 9.71 -37.99 8.43
N LYS A 181 10.17 -37.39 7.32
CA LYS A 181 11.00 -36.18 7.33
C LYS A 181 10.55 -35.22 6.23
N PRO A 182 9.41 -34.53 6.42
CA PRO A 182 8.91 -33.58 5.45
C PRO A 182 9.81 -32.33 5.40
N LEU A 183 9.78 -31.62 4.27
CA LEU A 183 10.36 -30.30 4.14
C LEU A 183 9.59 -29.34 5.05
N ARG A 184 10.26 -28.71 6.01
CA ARG A 184 9.61 -27.75 6.91
C ARG A 184 9.66 -26.36 6.29
N VAL A 185 8.51 -25.72 6.13
CA VAL A 185 8.39 -24.38 5.54
C VAL A 185 7.75 -23.43 6.55
N ALA A 186 8.46 -22.35 6.87
CA ALA A 186 7.90 -21.28 7.69
C ALA A 186 7.19 -20.26 6.78
N THR A 187 5.94 -19.93 7.06
CA THR A 187 5.19 -18.91 6.31
C THR A 187 4.01 -18.31 7.08
N GLY A 188 3.71 -17.04 6.78
CA GLY A 188 2.42 -16.42 7.14
C GLY A 188 1.29 -16.71 6.14
N PHE A 189 1.61 -17.33 4.99
CA PHE A 189 0.69 -17.61 3.89
C PHE A 189 0.17 -19.04 3.97
N THR A 190 -0.84 -19.21 4.82
CA THR A 190 -1.49 -20.50 5.14
C THR A 190 -2.25 -21.14 3.97
N TYR A 191 -2.58 -20.38 2.93
CA TYR A 191 -3.28 -20.88 1.75
C TYR A 191 -2.36 -20.95 0.52
N LEU A 192 -1.68 -19.85 0.18
CA LEU A 192 -0.85 -19.79 -1.04
C LEU A 192 0.37 -20.70 -0.98
N GLY A 193 1.05 -20.78 0.17
CA GLY A 193 2.23 -21.65 0.34
C GLY A 193 1.93 -23.13 0.08
N PRO A 194 0.94 -23.73 0.80
CA PRO A 194 0.51 -25.10 0.54
C PRO A 194 0.04 -25.36 -0.88
N LYS A 195 -0.75 -24.45 -1.45
CA LYS A 195 -1.23 -24.57 -2.83
C LYS A 195 -0.05 -24.65 -3.81
N PHE A 196 0.88 -23.72 -3.72
CA PHE A 196 2.02 -23.63 -4.62
C PHE A 196 2.95 -24.84 -4.54
N LEU A 197 3.32 -25.28 -3.34
CA LEU A 197 4.24 -26.41 -3.18
C LEU A 197 3.61 -27.73 -3.65
N LYS A 198 2.31 -27.92 -3.38
CA LYS A 198 1.56 -29.07 -3.90
C LYS A 198 1.49 -29.07 -5.43
N GLU A 199 1.19 -27.94 -6.05
CA GLU A 199 1.12 -27.80 -7.53
C GLU A 199 2.49 -28.04 -8.20
N ASN A 200 3.59 -27.84 -7.48
CA ASN A 200 4.95 -28.08 -7.94
C ASN A 200 5.54 -29.44 -7.54
N GLY A 201 4.72 -30.37 -7.04
CA GLY A 201 5.12 -31.75 -6.77
C GLY A 201 5.91 -31.97 -5.48
N LEU A 202 5.88 -31.04 -4.53
CA LEU A 202 6.39 -31.29 -3.18
C LEU A 202 5.29 -31.92 -2.32
N GLU A 203 5.28 -33.24 -2.23
CA GLU A 203 4.26 -34.01 -1.52
C GLU A 203 4.46 -34.04 0.01
N HIS A 204 5.71 -33.97 0.47
CA HIS A 204 6.08 -34.08 1.87
C HIS A 204 6.53 -32.72 2.42
N VAL A 205 5.56 -31.89 2.81
CA VAL A 205 5.81 -30.54 3.32
C VAL A 205 5.01 -30.30 4.59
N ASP A 206 5.70 -29.83 5.63
CA ASP A 206 5.09 -29.37 6.88
C ASP A 206 5.19 -27.85 6.96
N PHE A 207 4.06 -27.19 7.24
CA PHE A 207 4.00 -25.75 7.39
C PHE A 207 3.99 -25.34 8.86
N SER A 208 4.78 -24.33 9.19
CA SER A 208 4.72 -23.66 10.49
C SER A 208 4.46 -22.17 10.29
N THR A 209 3.59 -21.61 11.12
CA THR A 209 3.36 -20.17 11.18
C THR A 209 4.36 -19.57 12.16
N ALA A 210 5.16 -18.61 11.72
CA ALA A 210 5.96 -17.79 12.63
C ALA A 210 5.48 -16.34 12.57
N ASP A 211 5.22 -15.77 13.74
CA ASP A 211 4.89 -14.35 13.88
C ASP A 211 6.18 -13.54 13.98
N GLY A 212 6.61 -12.99 12.83
CA GLY A 212 7.79 -12.12 12.72
C GLY A 212 9.13 -12.84 12.59
N ALA A 213 10.12 -12.14 12.02
CA ALA A 213 11.48 -12.61 11.73
C ALA A 213 11.53 -14.00 11.07
N LEU A 214 10.68 -14.22 10.08
CA LEU A 214 10.53 -15.50 9.38
C LEU A 214 11.85 -15.93 8.74
N GLU A 215 12.64 -14.96 8.26
CA GLU A 215 13.97 -15.10 7.69
C GLU A 215 14.99 -15.79 8.60
N ALA A 216 14.80 -15.76 9.92
CA ALA A 216 15.66 -16.44 10.89
C ALA A 216 15.30 -17.91 11.08
N ALA A 217 14.10 -18.35 10.69
CA ALA A 217 13.60 -19.70 10.96
C ALA A 217 14.51 -20.82 10.41
N PRO A 218 15.11 -20.69 9.21
CA PRO A 218 16.08 -21.68 8.72
C PRO A 218 17.35 -21.76 9.57
N ALA A 219 17.92 -20.62 9.96
CA ALA A 219 19.14 -20.57 10.77
C ALA A 219 18.92 -21.10 12.20
N MET A 220 17.71 -20.91 12.76
CA MET A 220 17.32 -21.44 14.06
C MET A 220 16.95 -22.93 14.03
N GLY A 221 16.87 -23.54 12.84
CA GLY A 221 16.48 -24.94 12.67
C GLY A 221 14.98 -25.20 12.88
N ILE A 222 14.15 -24.15 12.91
CA ILE A 222 12.69 -24.27 13.03
C ILE A 222 12.08 -24.76 11.71
N ALA A 223 12.61 -24.26 10.60
CA ALA A 223 12.22 -24.64 9.25
C ALA A 223 13.45 -24.94 8.38
N ASP A 224 13.24 -25.52 7.21
CA ASP A 224 14.28 -25.77 6.21
C ASP A 224 14.23 -24.72 5.09
N ALA A 225 13.05 -24.17 4.81
CA ALA A 225 12.80 -23.11 3.84
C ALA A 225 11.74 -22.12 4.36
N ILE A 226 11.57 -20.99 3.68
CA ILE A 226 10.52 -20.01 3.97
C ILE A 226 9.74 -19.63 2.72
N VAL A 227 8.48 -19.25 2.91
CA VAL A 227 7.68 -18.55 1.89
C VAL A 227 7.31 -17.20 2.46
N ASP A 228 7.85 -16.14 1.87
CA ASP A 228 7.69 -14.76 2.37
C ASP A 228 7.71 -13.71 1.24
N LEU A 229 7.29 -12.49 1.57
CA LEU A 229 7.33 -11.34 0.66
C LEU A 229 8.76 -10.82 0.49
N VAL A 230 9.18 -10.69 -0.77
CA VAL A 230 10.48 -10.17 -1.17
C VAL A 230 10.28 -8.90 -1.97
N SER A 231 10.83 -7.78 -1.50
CA SER A 231 10.92 -6.53 -2.26
C SER A 231 12.32 -6.39 -2.88
N SER A 232 13.27 -5.76 -2.17
CA SER A 232 14.66 -5.61 -2.64
C SER A 232 15.52 -6.88 -2.53
N GLY A 233 15.09 -7.88 -1.75
CA GLY A 233 15.87 -9.09 -1.45
C GLY A 233 16.96 -8.91 -0.38
N THR A 234 17.08 -7.73 0.23
CA THR A 234 18.10 -7.45 1.26
C THR A 234 17.97 -8.39 2.46
N THR A 235 16.75 -8.58 2.99
CA THR A 235 16.47 -9.45 4.14
C THR A 235 16.90 -10.90 3.88
N LEU A 236 16.62 -11.44 2.69
CA LEU A 236 17.07 -12.78 2.30
C LEU A 236 18.60 -12.86 2.26
N LYS A 237 19.25 -11.85 1.67
CA LYS A 237 20.71 -11.81 1.57
C LYS A 237 21.39 -11.79 2.94
N GLU A 238 20.87 -10.99 3.87
CA GLU A 238 21.40 -10.85 5.24
C GLU A 238 21.27 -12.15 6.04
N ASN A 239 20.28 -12.98 5.74
CA ASN A 239 20.05 -14.27 6.39
C ASN A 239 20.62 -15.46 5.60
N ASN A 240 21.48 -15.21 4.61
CA ASN A 240 22.07 -16.23 3.74
C ASN A 240 21.01 -17.11 3.06
N LEU A 241 19.88 -16.53 2.66
CA LEU A 241 18.83 -17.18 1.87
C LEU A 241 18.90 -16.76 0.40
N LYS A 242 18.47 -17.63 -0.50
CA LYS A 242 18.32 -17.37 -1.93
C LYS A 242 16.94 -17.77 -2.40
N GLU A 243 16.41 -17.01 -3.34
CA GLU A 243 15.30 -17.44 -4.17
C GLU A 243 15.80 -18.45 -5.22
N ILE A 244 14.89 -19.26 -5.73
CA ILE A 244 15.18 -20.29 -6.74
C ILE A 244 14.28 -20.11 -7.97
N GLU A 245 14.74 -20.59 -9.11
CA GLU A 245 13.98 -20.59 -10.36
C GLU A 245 12.65 -21.32 -10.19
N GLY A 246 11.58 -20.69 -10.66
CA GLY A 246 10.20 -21.16 -10.46
C GLY A 246 9.67 -20.96 -9.04
N GLY A 247 10.45 -20.37 -8.11
CA GLY A 247 10.09 -20.18 -6.71
C GLY A 247 9.21 -18.95 -6.42
N VAL A 248 9.01 -18.07 -7.41
CA VAL A 248 8.09 -16.93 -7.30
C VAL A 248 6.66 -17.43 -7.41
N ILE A 249 5.90 -17.26 -6.33
CA ILE A 249 4.51 -17.71 -6.20
C ILE A 249 3.56 -16.70 -6.84
N LEU A 250 3.81 -15.40 -6.60
CA LEU A 250 2.95 -14.30 -7.03
C LEU A 250 3.74 -12.99 -7.05
N GLU A 251 3.63 -12.24 -8.14
CA GLU A 251 3.99 -10.81 -8.17
C GLU A 251 2.85 -9.99 -7.55
N SER A 252 3.17 -9.08 -6.64
CA SER A 252 2.18 -8.34 -5.83
C SER A 252 2.47 -6.85 -5.82
N GLN A 253 1.40 -6.07 -5.87
CA GLN A 253 1.38 -4.64 -5.65
C GLN A 253 0.03 -4.25 -5.04
N ALA A 254 -0.13 -2.99 -4.68
CA ALA A 254 -1.41 -2.48 -4.23
C ALA A 254 -2.46 -2.51 -5.35
N VAL A 255 -3.66 -2.97 -5.00
CA VAL A 255 -4.81 -3.13 -5.91
C VAL A 255 -6.05 -2.49 -5.33
N LEU A 256 -6.93 -1.99 -6.21
CA LEU A 256 -8.29 -1.59 -5.86
C LEU A 256 -9.25 -2.75 -6.17
N VAL A 257 -9.99 -3.18 -5.16
CA VAL A 257 -10.90 -4.33 -5.21
C VAL A 257 -12.29 -3.90 -4.80
N ALA A 258 -13.31 -4.49 -5.42
CA ALA A 258 -14.72 -4.30 -5.08
C ALA A 258 -15.41 -5.65 -4.82
N SER A 259 -16.48 -5.63 -4.00
CA SER A 259 -17.44 -6.75 -3.97
C SER A 259 -18.41 -6.64 -5.16
N LYS A 260 -18.52 -7.72 -5.93
CA LYS A 260 -19.45 -7.88 -7.06
C LYS A 260 -20.90 -7.71 -6.62
N LYS A 261 -21.30 -8.37 -5.52
CA LYS A 261 -22.63 -8.20 -4.93
C LYS A 261 -22.90 -6.75 -4.58
N SER A 262 -21.95 -6.08 -3.92
CA SER A 262 -22.11 -4.66 -3.60
C SER A 262 -22.24 -3.82 -4.87
N LEU A 263 -21.43 -4.04 -5.91
CA LEU A 263 -21.51 -3.30 -7.18
C LEU A 263 -22.88 -3.40 -7.86
N LEU A 264 -23.53 -4.56 -7.77
CA LEU A 264 -24.84 -4.80 -8.38
C LEU A 264 -26.01 -4.28 -7.51
N GLN A 265 -25.87 -4.25 -6.20
CA GLN A 265 -26.99 -4.03 -5.27
C GLN A 265 -26.96 -2.66 -4.59
N ARG A 266 -25.76 -2.08 -4.35
CA ARG A 266 -25.60 -0.82 -3.63
C ARG A 266 -25.70 0.35 -4.59
N LYS A 267 -26.77 1.13 -4.45
CA LYS A 267 -27.02 2.33 -5.25
C LYS A 267 -25.84 3.31 -5.15
N GLY A 268 -25.39 3.81 -6.30
CA GLY A 268 -24.30 4.78 -6.42
C GLY A 268 -22.89 4.21 -6.29
N LEU A 269 -22.73 2.93 -5.89
CA LEU A 269 -21.41 2.33 -5.76
C LEU A 269 -20.70 2.20 -7.11
N LEU A 270 -21.42 1.81 -8.15
CA LEU A 270 -20.86 1.65 -9.50
C LEU A 270 -20.27 2.98 -9.99
N ASP A 271 -21.02 4.09 -9.84
CA ASP A 271 -20.59 5.43 -10.23
C ASP A 271 -19.36 5.91 -9.42
N ILE A 272 -19.36 5.69 -8.11
CA ILE A 272 -18.20 6.03 -7.26
C ILE A 272 -16.98 5.17 -7.60
N THR A 273 -17.19 3.90 -7.93
CA THR A 273 -16.11 3.00 -8.34
C THR A 273 -15.51 3.47 -9.66
N HIS A 274 -16.35 3.89 -10.61
CA HIS A 274 -15.92 4.50 -11.87
C HIS A 274 -15.13 5.78 -11.65
N GLU A 275 -15.63 6.69 -10.80
CA GLU A 275 -14.93 7.94 -10.48
C GLU A 275 -13.56 7.70 -9.83
N ILE A 276 -13.47 6.76 -8.88
CA ILE A 276 -12.19 6.40 -8.24
C ILE A 276 -11.23 5.79 -9.27
N LEU A 277 -11.72 4.88 -10.12
CA LEU A 277 -10.93 4.25 -11.18
C LEU A 277 -10.34 5.30 -12.13
N GLU A 278 -11.18 6.16 -12.68
CA GLU A 278 -10.81 7.24 -13.61
C GLU A 278 -9.76 8.18 -12.98
N ARG A 279 -9.97 8.60 -11.74
CA ARG A 279 -9.03 9.45 -11.01
C ARG A 279 -7.69 8.74 -10.79
N PHE A 280 -7.68 7.47 -10.40
CA PHE A 280 -6.45 6.72 -10.20
C PHE A 280 -5.68 6.54 -11.50
N GLU A 281 -6.34 6.18 -12.60
CA GLU A 281 -5.68 6.04 -13.90
C GLU A 281 -5.11 7.37 -14.40
N ALA A 282 -5.88 8.45 -14.28
CA ALA A 282 -5.42 9.80 -14.63
C ALA A 282 -4.24 10.25 -13.76
N HIS A 283 -4.22 9.87 -12.48
CA HIS A 283 -3.12 10.19 -11.56
C HIS A 283 -1.85 9.41 -11.91
N LEU A 284 -1.96 8.10 -12.13
CA LEU A 284 -0.84 7.26 -12.52
C LEU A 284 -0.21 7.73 -13.85
N ARG A 285 -1.03 8.17 -14.81
CA ARG A 285 -0.56 8.82 -16.04
C ARG A 285 0.22 10.11 -15.73
N ALA A 286 -0.34 10.98 -14.87
CA ALA A 286 0.27 12.24 -14.45
C ALA A 286 1.61 12.08 -13.70
N LEU A 287 1.76 11.04 -12.89
CA LEU A 287 2.99 10.75 -12.14
C LEU A 287 4.22 10.62 -13.04
N SER A 288 4.03 10.26 -14.31
CA SER A 288 5.11 10.09 -15.28
C SER A 288 5.48 11.35 -16.07
N GLN A 289 4.75 12.45 -15.90
CA GLN A 289 4.86 13.65 -16.74
C GLN A 289 5.16 14.92 -15.92
N PHE A 290 5.66 15.93 -16.62
CA PHE A 290 5.67 17.32 -16.18
C PHE A 290 5.02 18.20 -17.24
N THR A 291 4.35 19.26 -16.80
CA THR A 291 4.09 20.40 -17.70
C THR A 291 5.36 21.24 -17.78
N VAL A 292 5.83 21.48 -18.99
CA VAL A 292 6.98 22.34 -19.28
C VAL A 292 6.51 23.55 -20.05
N VAL A 293 6.79 24.73 -19.51
CA VAL A 293 6.51 26.02 -20.14
C VAL A 293 7.83 26.70 -20.46
N ALA A 294 8.02 27.23 -21.67
CA ALA A 294 9.24 27.96 -22.01
C ALA A 294 8.95 29.19 -22.86
N ASN A 295 9.75 30.24 -22.70
CA ASN A 295 9.72 31.41 -23.54
C ASN A 295 10.70 31.24 -24.70
N MET A 296 10.22 31.45 -25.93
CA MET A 296 10.99 31.35 -27.16
C MET A 296 10.85 32.62 -27.98
N ARG A 297 11.96 33.15 -28.49
CA ARG A 297 11.89 34.19 -29.53
C ARG A 297 11.33 33.58 -30.80
N GLY A 298 10.48 34.31 -31.53
CA GLY A 298 9.98 33.90 -32.83
C GLY A 298 9.26 35.05 -33.53
N SER A 299 9.14 34.95 -34.85
CA SER A 299 8.40 35.91 -35.68
C SER A 299 6.91 35.54 -35.81
N SER A 300 6.59 34.25 -35.73
CA SER A 300 5.22 33.71 -35.76
C SER A 300 5.08 32.49 -34.84
N ALA A 301 3.83 32.12 -34.51
CA ALA A 301 3.57 30.90 -33.75
C ALA A 301 3.98 29.64 -34.55
N ASP A 302 3.74 29.62 -35.86
CA ASP A 302 4.06 28.48 -36.73
C ASP A 302 5.57 28.21 -36.77
N GLU A 303 6.40 29.26 -36.86
CA GLU A 303 7.86 29.14 -36.82
C GLU A 303 8.35 28.55 -35.48
N VAL A 304 7.71 28.93 -34.36
CA VAL A 304 8.03 28.38 -33.04
C VAL A 304 7.57 26.92 -32.95
N ALA A 305 6.41 26.58 -33.51
CA ALA A 305 5.90 25.21 -33.57
C ALA A 305 6.85 24.29 -34.35
N GLU A 306 7.28 24.71 -35.53
CA GLU A 306 8.22 23.94 -36.37
C GLU A 306 9.54 23.68 -35.63
N ARG A 307 10.10 24.70 -34.96
CA ARG A 307 11.33 24.52 -34.16
C ARG A 307 11.14 23.54 -33.01
N ILE A 308 10.01 23.60 -32.30
CA ILE A 308 9.71 22.65 -31.23
C ILE A 308 9.53 21.23 -31.78
N LEU A 309 8.73 21.06 -32.82
CA LEU A 309 8.42 19.76 -33.42
C LEU A 309 9.62 19.15 -34.18
N SER A 310 10.63 19.95 -34.52
CA SER A 310 11.93 19.45 -35.01
C SER A 310 12.72 18.67 -33.95
N GLN A 311 12.40 18.86 -32.66
CA GLN A 311 13.10 18.23 -31.55
C GLN A 311 12.37 16.96 -31.08
N PRO A 312 13.07 15.83 -30.95
CA PRO A 312 12.42 14.53 -30.79
C PRO A 312 11.73 14.35 -29.43
N SER A 313 12.16 15.04 -28.37
CA SER A 313 11.53 14.90 -27.04
C SER A 313 10.63 16.07 -26.65
N LEU A 314 10.29 16.95 -27.60
CA LEU A 314 9.44 18.13 -27.36
C LEU A 314 8.08 18.07 -28.06
N ALA A 315 7.68 16.89 -28.54
CA ALA A 315 6.40 16.71 -29.25
C ALA A 315 5.17 17.03 -28.36
N GLY A 316 5.27 16.88 -27.03
CA GLY A 316 4.11 16.96 -26.15
C GLY A 316 3.17 15.75 -26.31
N LEU A 317 1.94 15.85 -25.80
CA LEU A 317 0.93 14.80 -26.00
C LEU A 317 0.34 14.86 -27.41
N GLN A 318 0.08 16.07 -27.92
CA GLN A 318 -0.56 16.32 -29.23
C GLN A 318 0.17 17.40 -30.04
N GLY A 319 1.24 17.98 -29.49
CA GLY A 319 1.89 19.20 -30.00
C GLY A 319 2.07 20.26 -28.90
N PRO A 320 2.86 21.33 -29.18
CA PRO A 320 2.98 22.47 -28.28
C PRO A 320 1.79 23.41 -28.37
N THR A 321 1.26 23.83 -27.22
CA THR A 321 0.42 25.04 -27.16
C THR A 321 1.32 26.26 -27.25
N ILE A 322 1.01 27.23 -28.11
CA ILE A 322 1.85 28.40 -28.35
C ILE A 322 1.03 29.68 -28.19
N SER A 323 1.48 30.57 -27.31
CA SER A 323 0.80 31.84 -27.00
C SER A 323 1.76 33.02 -27.10
N PRO A 324 1.34 34.19 -27.60
CA PRO A 324 2.21 35.37 -27.72
C PRO A 324 2.61 35.91 -26.35
N VAL A 325 3.87 36.35 -26.22
CA VAL A 325 4.42 36.98 -25.02
C VAL A 325 4.85 38.41 -25.37
N PHE A 326 4.09 39.36 -24.85
CA PHE A 326 4.30 40.77 -25.14
C PHE A 326 5.34 41.39 -24.21
N ARG A 327 6.24 42.20 -24.80
CA ARG A 327 7.19 43.03 -24.05
C ARG A 327 7.19 44.45 -24.60
N LYS A 328 7.50 45.40 -23.71
CA LYS A 328 7.62 46.81 -24.07
C LYS A 328 9.08 47.11 -24.45
N ILE A 329 9.29 47.54 -25.69
CA ILE A 329 10.59 47.96 -26.23
C ILE A 329 10.39 49.35 -26.81
N ASP A 330 11.20 50.32 -26.36
CA ASP A 330 11.15 51.72 -26.80
C ASP A 330 9.74 52.34 -26.75
N GLY A 331 8.97 52.00 -25.71
CA GLY A 331 7.61 52.52 -25.52
C GLY A 331 6.52 51.74 -26.25
N VAL A 332 6.86 50.86 -27.20
CA VAL A 332 5.93 50.08 -28.02
C VAL A 332 5.82 48.65 -27.52
N VAL A 333 4.61 48.11 -27.43
CA VAL A 333 4.36 46.72 -27.05
C VAL A 333 4.45 45.84 -28.30
N ARG A 334 5.31 44.82 -28.28
CA ARG A 334 5.51 43.86 -29.37
C ARG A 334 5.55 42.42 -28.85
N ALA A 335 5.08 41.48 -29.67
CA ALA A 335 5.14 40.05 -29.41
C ALA A 335 6.35 39.42 -30.12
N ASP A 336 7.55 39.67 -29.61
CA ASP A 336 8.78 39.09 -30.15
C ASP A 336 9.09 37.70 -29.54
N TYR A 337 8.25 37.25 -28.62
CA TYR A 337 8.36 35.98 -27.90
C TYR A 337 7.03 35.25 -27.92
N TYR A 338 7.12 33.93 -27.73
CA TYR A 338 6.00 33.03 -27.53
C TYR A 338 6.28 32.14 -26.32
N ALA A 339 5.25 31.87 -25.53
CA ALA A 339 5.26 30.87 -24.48
C ALA A 339 4.77 29.56 -25.09
N ILE A 340 5.58 28.51 -24.97
CA ILE A 340 5.21 27.15 -25.36
C ILE A 340 4.77 26.38 -24.12
N VAL A 341 3.82 25.46 -24.26
CA VAL A 341 3.43 24.49 -23.21
C VAL A 341 3.42 23.10 -23.80
N ILE A 342 4.15 22.17 -23.20
CA ILE A 342 4.22 20.75 -23.59
C ILE A 342 4.23 19.87 -22.34
N CYS A 343 3.67 18.66 -22.44
CA CYS A 343 3.94 17.61 -21.46
C CYS A 343 5.23 16.90 -21.82
N VAL A 344 6.09 16.67 -20.82
CA VAL A 344 7.36 15.98 -20.99
C VAL A 344 7.47 14.84 -19.98
N PRO A 345 7.81 13.61 -20.41
CA PRO A 345 8.04 12.51 -19.48
C PRO A 345 9.16 12.85 -18.50
N LYS A 346 8.98 12.57 -17.20
CA LYS A 346 9.97 12.89 -16.15
C LYS A 346 11.36 12.34 -16.47
N LYS A 347 11.43 11.12 -17.01
CA LYS A 347 12.68 10.46 -17.44
C LYS A 347 13.42 11.22 -18.55
N SER A 348 12.70 11.98 -19.37
CA SER A 348 13.22 12.74 -20.51
C SER A 348 13.41 14.23 -20.21
N LEU A 349 13.11 14.69 -18.98
CA LEU A 349 13.10 16.12 -18.64
C LEU A 349 14.43 16.80 -18.94
N TYR A 350 15.55 16.26 -18.45
CA TYR A 350 16.86 16.88 -18.60
C TYR A 350 17.26 17.03 -20.08
N LYS A 351 17.07 15.97 -20.88
CA LYS A 351 17.30 15.98 -22.34
C LYS A 351 16.40 17.01 -23.03
N SER A 352 15.14 17.10 -22.62
CA SER A 352 14.17 18.05 -23.19
C SER A 352 14.56 19.50 -22.90
N VAL A 353 15.07 19.79 -21.70
CA VAL A 353 15.61 21.12 -21.37
C VAL A 353 16.83 21.47 -22.24
N GLN A 354 17.72 20.51 -22.52
CA GLN A 354 18.84 20.73 -23.44
C GLN A 354 18.35 21.05 -24.86
N GLN A 355 17.37 20.29 -25.38
CA GLN A 355 16.77 20.54 -26.69
C GLN A 355 16.08 21.89 -26.77
N LEU A 356 15.29 22.25 -25.75
CA LEU A 356 14.63 23.56 -25.65
C LEU A 356 15.64 24.70 -25.72
N ARG A 357 16.76 24.60 -24.98
CA ARG A 357 17.82 25.62 -25.00
C ARG A 357 18.50 25.72 -26.37
N ALA A 358 18.72 24.59 -27.04
CA ALA A 358 19.36 24.56 -28.36
C ALA A 358 18.56 25.33 -29.43
N ILE A 359 17.23 25.37 -29.32
CA ILE A 359 16.35 26.10 -30.25
C ILE A 359 15.96 27.51 -29.75
N GLY A 360 16.63 28.02 -28.72
CA GLY A 360 16.45 29.38 -28.20
C GLY A 360 15.39 29.53 -27.10
N GLY A 361 14.95 28.41 -26.49
CA GLY A 361 14.08 28.40 -25.33
C GLY A 361 14.77 28.87 -24.05
N SER A 362 14.06 29.68 -23.27
CA SER A 362 14.54 30.31 -22.04
C SER A 362 13.41 30.42 -21.01
N GLY A 363 13.76 30.65 -19.74
CA GLY A 363 12.75 30.75 -18.67
C GLY A 363 11.89 29.50 -18.56
N VAL A 364 12.53 28.32 -18.60
CA VAL A 364 11.83 27.02 -18.61
C VAL A 364 11.25 26.75 -17.22
N LEU A 365 9.93 26.79 -17.12
CA LEU A 365 9.17 26.42 -15.93
C LEU A 365 8.76 24.96 -16.04
N VAL A 366 8.87 24.22 -14.93
CA VAL A 366 8.51 22.81 -14.84
C VAL A 366 7.57 22.65 -13.67
N SER A 367 6.42 22.02 -13.86
CA SER A 367 5.41 21.83 -12.81
C SER A 367 4.83 20.41 -12.85
N PRO A 368 4.61 19.78 -11.68
CA PRO A 368 3.94 18.48 -11.61
C PRO A 368 2.45 18.62 -11.98
N LEU A 369 1.83 17.48 -12.27
CA LEU A 369 0.41 17.36 -12.58
C LEU A 369 -0.25 16.44 -11.56
N THR A 370 -1.47 16.77 -11.14
CA THR A 370 -2.31 15.90 -10.30
C THR A 370 -2.95 14.79 -11.14
N TYR A 371 -3.55 15.17 -12.27
CA TYR A 371 -4.28 14.29 -13.16
C TYR A 371 -3.99 14.64 -14.62
N ILE A 372 -3.96 13.60 -15.47
CA ILE A 372 -4.07 13.72 -16.92
C ILE A 372 -5.19 12.77 -17.31
N PHE A 373 -6.40 13.30 -17.52
CA PHE A 373 -7.50 12.52 -18.09
C PHE A 373 -7.29 12.37 -19.59
N ASP A 374 -7.50 11.16 -20.09
CA ASP A 374 -7.39 10.78 -21.49
C ASP A 374 -8.52 9.79 -21.79
N GLU A 375 -8.50 9.13 -22.95
CA GLU A 375 -9.45 8.04 -23.23
C GLU A 375 -9.48 6.99 -22.10
N GLU A 376 -10.70 6.54 -21.75
CA GLU A 376 -10.90 5.50 -20.74
C GLU A 376 -10.16 4.23 -21.14
N THR A 377 -9.50 3.61 -20.18
CA THR A 377 -8.86 2.32 -20.45
C THR A 377 -9.92 1.22 -20.60
N PRO A 378 -9.54 0.06 -21.17
CA PRO A 378 -10.45 -1.09 -21.23
C PRO A 378 -10.96 -1.58 -19.87
N ARG A 379 -10.31 -1.21 -18.74
CA ARG A 379 -10.64 -1.73 -17.41
C ARG A 379 -12.08 -1.54 -17.01
N TRP A 380 -12.65 -0.36 -17.32
CA TRP A 380 -14.05 -0.10 -17.00
C TRP A 380 -15.00 -1.04 -17.75
N ARG A 381 -14.79 -1.21 -19.06
CA ARG A 381 -15.57 -2.13 -19.89
C ARG A 381 -15.37 -3.59 -19.47
N GLU A 382 -14.15 -3.98 -19.11
CA GLU A 382 -13.87 -5.32 -18.59
C GLU A 382 -14.58 -5.58 -17.25
N LEU A 383 -14.64 -4.58 -16.37
CA LEU A 383 -15.38 -4.66 -15.12
C LEU A 383 -16.88 -4.83 -15.39
N LEU A 384 -17.47 -4.02 -16.28
CA LEU A 384 -18.89 -4.16 -16.67
C LEU A 384 -19.18 -5.55 -17.24
N SER A 385 -18.29 -6.07 -18.09
CA SER A 385 -18.41 -7.44 -18.62
C SER A 385 -18.39 -8.50 -17.50
N LYS A 386 -17.53 -8.36 -16.48
CA LYS A 386 -17.50 -9.25 -15.30
C LYS A 386 -18.78 -9.14 -14.44
N LEU A 387 -19.46 -8.01 -14.48
CA LEU A 387 -20.76 -7.78 -13.83
C LEU A 387 -21.94 -8.30 -14.67
N GLY A 388 -21.76 -8.49 -15.97
CA GLY A 388 -22.84 -8.82 -16.91
C GLY A 388 -23.71 -7.63 -17.27
N LEU A 389 -23.12 -6.42 -17.26
CA LEU A 389 -23.77 -5.14 -17.59
C LEU A 389 -23.38 -4.64 -18.98
#